data_AF-A0A5C8K4R9-F1
#
_entry.id   AF-A0A5C8K4R9-F1
#
_cell.length_a   1.000
_cell.length_b   1.000
_cell.length_c   1.000
_cell.angle_alpha   90.00
_cell.angle_beta   90.00
_cell.angle_gamma   90.00
#
_symmetry.space_group_name_H-M   'P 1'
#
loop_
_entity.id
_entity.type
_entity.pdbx_description
1 polymer ?
#
loop_
_entity_poly.entity_id
_entity_poly.type
_entity_poly.pdbx_seq_one_letter_code
_entity_poly.pdbx_strand_id
1 'polypeptide(L)'
;MAGEILDSYLEPQGLVYLRAQIEARVYPELFGQALETFQRERIRIGRAIVIGAIERGELPPGTSPALVLDAVAGVLTNRFLSTPISQTASLAARKDAYAEETVDFVLSAVHYRAPGS
;
A
#
# COMPACT_ATOMS: atom_id res chain seq x y z
N MET A 1 -8.29 1.53 2.84
CA MET A 1 -6.91 1.80 2.38
C MET A 1 -6.25 0.61 1.67
N ALA A 2 -6.02 -0.55 2.31
CA ALA A 2 -5.29 -1.65 1.64
C ALA A 2 -6.07 -2.29 0.49
N GLY A 3 -7.37 -2.59 0.68
CA GLY A 3 -8.24 -3.09 -0.41
C GLY A 3 -8.37 -2.11 -1.59
N GLU A 4 -8.45 -0.81 -1.30
CA GLU A 4 -8.50 0.27 -2.31
C GLU A 4 -7.27 0.27 -3.25
N ILE A 5 -6.11 -0.20 -2.80
CA ILE A 5 -4.90 -0.31 -3.64
C ILE A 5 -5.13 -1.35 -4.73
N LEU A 6 -5.58 -2.55 -4.36
CA LEU A 6 -5.86 -3.61 -5.32
C LEU A 6 -7.04 -3.25 -6.22
N ASP A 7 -8.06 -2.60 -5.67
CA ASP A 7 -9.18 -2.07 -6.47
C ASP A 7 -8.71 -1.12 -7.55
N SER A 8 -7.83 -0.17 -7.20
CA SER A 8 -7.31 0.76 -8.18
C SER A 8 -6.57 0.04 -9.32
N TYR A 9 -5.79 -1.01 -9.04
CA TYR A 9 -5.04 -1.74 -10.05
C TYR A 9 -5.91 -2.60 -10.97
N LEU A 10 -7.06 -3.06 -10.47
CA LEU A 10 -8.03 -3.80 -11.27
C LEU A 10 -8.83 -2.88 -12.20
N GLU A 11 -8.80 -1.57 -11.96
CA GLU A 11 -9.37 -0.55 -12.82
C GLU A 11 -8.34 0.03 -13.82
N PRO A 12 -8.77 0.49 -15.01
CA PRO A 12 -7.87 1.11 -15.98
C PRO A 12 -7.03 2.26 -15.42
N GLN A 13 -7.59 3.02 -14.47
CA GLN A 13 -6.95 4.20 -13.89
C GLN A 13 -5.74 3.83 -13.01
N GLY A 14 -5.77 2.73 -12.26
CA GLY A 14 -4.60 2.33 -11.46
C GLY A 14 -3.47 1.75 -12.31
N LEU A 15 -3.77 1.17 -13.47
CA LEU A 15 -2.75 0.78 -14.44
C LEU A 15 -2.02 2.01 -15.02
N VAL A 16 -2.77 3.09 -15.31
CA VAL A 16 -2.19 4.37 -15.73
C VAL A 16 -1.27 4.92 -14.63
N TYR A 17 -1.70 4.84 -13.37
CA TYR A 17 -0.89 5.28 -12.24
C TYR A 17 0.42 4.48 -12.10
N LEU A 18 0.37 3.15 -12.17
CA LEU A 18 1.57 2.28 -12.13
C LEU A 18 2.54 2.62 -13.26
N ARG A 19 2.02 2.83 -14.48
CA ARG A 19 2.84 3.23 -15.61
C ARG A 19 3.45 4.61 -15.40
N ALA A 20 2.67 5.58 -14.95
CA ALA A 20 3.15 6.93 -14.69
C ALA A 20 4.30 6.93 -13.65
N GLN A 21 4.21 6.09 -12.60
CA GLN A 21 5.30 5.94 -11.63
C GLN A 21 6.62 5.51 -12.27
N ILE A 22 6.58 4.60 -13.26
CA ILE A 22 7.77 4.19 -14.03
C ILE A 22 8.25 5.32 -14.93
N GLU A 23 7.35 5.94 -15.69
CA GLU A 23 7.68 7.04 -16.62
C GLU A 23 8.35 8.21 -15.88
N ALA A 24 7.91 8.53 -14.67
CA ALA A 24 8.52 9.60 -13.86
C ALA A 24 9.94 9.31 -13.37
N ARG A 25 10.37 8.03 -13.36
CA ARG A 25 11.77 7.68 -13.13
C ARG A 25 12.66 7.99 -14.34
N VAL A 26 12.06 8.06 -15.53
CA VAL A 26 12.75 8.31 -16.81
C VAL A 26 12.64 9.78 -17.21
N TYR A 27 11.45 10.39 -17.04
CA TYR A 27 11.11 11.76 -17.42
C TYR A 27 10.55 12.54 -16.21
N PRO A 28 11.38 12.82 -15.19
CA PRO A 28 10.93 13.44 -13.95
C PRO A 28 10.35 14.85 -14.14
N GLU A 29 10.84 15.61 -15.12
CA GLU A 29 10.33 16.93 -15.48
C GLU A 29 8.92 16.92 -16.06
N LEU A 30 8.50 15.81 -16.68
CA LEU A 30 7.18 15.67 -17.28
C LEU A 30 6.15 15.12 -16.30
N PHE A 31 6.54 14.16 -15.46
CA PHE A 31 5.59 13.40 -14.63
C PHE A 31 5.80 13.55 -13.11
N GLY A 32 6.96 14.02 -12.66
CA GLY A 32 7.35 14.02 -11.24
C GLY A 32 6.41 14.83 -10.35
N GLN A 33 6.11 16.08 -10.75
CA GLN A 33 5.28 16.98 -9.93
C GLN A 33 3.84 16.47 -9.76
N ALA A 34 3.25 15.94 -10.84
CA ALA A 34 1.88 15.41 -10.83
C ALA A 34 1.78 14.19 -9.90
N LEU A 35 2.74 13.27 -9.99
CA LEU A 35 2.76 12.08 -9.14
C LEU A 35 3.07 12.38 -7.68
N GLU A 36 4.00 13.29 -7.40
CA GLU A 36 4.30 13.69 -6.03
C GLU A 36 3.07 14.18 -5.27
N THR A 37 2.21 14.96 -5.93
CA THR A 37 0.98 15.48 -5.33
C THR A 37 0.03 14.36 -4.95
N PHE A 38 -0.15 13.38 -5.83
CA PHE A 38 -0.99 12.20 -5.56
C PHE A 38 -0.38 11.29 -4.47
N GLN A 39 0.94 11.10 -4.48
CA GLN A 39 1.63 10.30 -3.47
C GLN A 39 1.56 10.94 -2.07
N ARG A 40 1.76 12.25 -1.98
CA ARG A 40 1.68 12.98 -0.70
C ARG A 40 0.34 12.74 0.00
N GLU A 41 -0.76 12.79 -0.75
CA GLU A 41 -2.09 12.64 -0.18
C GLU A 41 -2.33 11.23 0.36
N ARG A 42 -1.96 10.20 -0.42
CA ARG A 42 -2.09 8.80 0.00
C ARG A 42 -1.22 8.48 1.22
N ILE A 43 0.02 8.97 1.24
CA ILE A 43 0.96 8.77 2.36
C ILE A 43 0.45 9.47 3.62
N ARG A 44 -0.13 10.67 3.49
CA ARG A 44 -0.61 11.46 4.64
C ARG A 44 -1.66 10.71 5.46
N ILE A 45 -2.64 10.09 4.80
CA ILE A 45 -3.72 9.35 5.47
C ILE A 45 -3.15 8.11 6.18
N GLY A 46 -2.39 7.28 5.46
CA GLY A 46 -1.81 6.07 6.03
C GLY A 46 -0.85 6.35 7.19
N ARG A 47 -0.08 7.44 7.09
CA ARG A 47 0.88 7.83 8.13
C ARG A 47 0.20 8.21 9.43
N ALA A 48 -0.94 8.89 9.37
CA ALA A 48 -1.70 9.25 10.57
C ALA A 48 -2.18 8.00 11.33
N ILE A 49 -2.56 6.94 10.62
CA ILE A 49 -3.00 5.66 11.23
C ILE A 49 -1.85 5.03 12.02
N VAL A 50 -0.66 4.90 11.41
CA VAL A 50 0.49 4.28 12.07
C VAL A 50 0.97 5.10 13.26
N ILE A 51 1.01 6.43 13.13
CA ILE A 51 1.36 7.33 14.24
C ILE A 51 0.38 7.14 15.40
N GLY A 52 -0.93 7.14 15.13
CA GLY A 52 -1.92 6.93 16.19
C GLY A 52 -1.78 5.57 16.88
N ALA A 53 -1.41 4.51 16.16
CA ALA A 53 -1.13 3.20 16.76
C ALA A 53 0.12 3.21 17.65
N ILE A 54 1.17 3.95 17.29
CA ILE A 54 2.34 4.17 18.14
C ILE A 54 1.94 4.95 19.41
N GLU A 55 1.16 6.02 19.27
CA GLU A 55 0.69 6.85 20.40
C GLU A 55 -0.18 6.05 21.39
N ARG A 56 -0.97 5.09 20.89
CA ARG A 56 -1.76 4.16 21.72
C ARG A 56 -0.92 3.02 22.35
N GLY A 57 0.36 2.91 22.00
CA GLY A 57 1.24 1.82 22.46
C GLY A 57 0.97 0.48 21.79
N GLU A 58 0.19 0.47 20.71
CA GLU A 58 -0.11 -0.74 19.92
C GLU A 58 1.06 -1.10 18.98
N LEU A 59 1.93 -0.13 18.67
CA LEU A 59 3.17 -0.33 17.92
C LEU A 59 4.39 0.13 18.73
N PRO A 60 5.55 -0.53 18.60
CA PRO A 60 6.76 -0.10 19.28
C PRO A 60 7.18 1.34 18.94
N PRO A 61 7.67 2.11 19.91
CA PRO A 61 8.34 3.38 19.64
C PRO A 61 9.49 3.17 18.66
N GLY A 62 9.55 3.98 17.60
CA GLY A 62 10.55 3.87 16.53
C GLY A 62 10.09 3.07 15.30
N THR A 63 8.89 2.50 15.30
CA THR A 63 8.27 1.96 14.08
C THR A 63 8.20 3.06 13.02
N SER A 64 8.75 2.82 11.82
CA SER A 64 8.71 3.78 10.71
C SER A 64 7.36 3.72 10.00
N PRO A 65 6.54 4.79 10.03
CA PRO A 65 5.28 4.82 9.29
C PRO A 65 5.47 4.63 7.79
N ALA A 66 6.54 5.21 7.22
CA ALA A 66 6.84 5.08 5.81
C ALA A 66 7.10 3.62 5.43
N LEU A 67 7.94 2.92 6.19
CA LEU A 67 8.29 1.53 5.91
C LEU A 67 7.07 0.59 6.01
N VAL A 68 6.19 0.82 6.98
CA VAL A 68 4.94 0.05 7.11
C VAL A 68 4.05 0.25 5.88
N LEU A 69 3.84 1.49 5.44
CA LEU A 69 3.03 1.79 4.27
C LEU A 69 3.66 1.26 2.98
N ASP A 70 4.97 1.40 2.83
CA ASP A 70 5.74 0.91 1.70
C ASP A 70 5.68 -0.62 1.62
N ALA A 71 5.77 -1.32 2.76
CA ALA A 71 5.65 -2.77 2.81
C ALA A 71 4.27 -3.25 2.37
N VAL A 72 3.19 -2.64 2.89
CA VAL A 72 1.82 -2.98 2.49
C VAL A 72 1.63 -2.73 0.99
N ALA A 73 1.96 -1.52 0.51
CA ALA A 73 1.80 -1.18 -0.90
C ALA A 73 2.64 -2.10 -1.80
N GLY A 74 3.91 -2.33 -1.45
CA GLY A 74 4.84 -3.15 -2.21
C GLY A 74 4.38 -4.60 -2.34
N VAL A 75 3.87 -5.22 -1.27
CA VAL A 75 3.33 -6.59 -1.32
C VAL A 75 2.12 -6.66 -2.26
N LEU A 76 1.17 -5.72 -2.14
CA LEU A 76 -0.02 -5.70 -2.99
C LEU A 76 0.32 -5.45 -4.47
N THR A 77 1.21 -4.49 -4.76
CA THR A 77 1.69 -4.22 -6.11
C THR A 77 2.41 -5.43 -6.70
N ASN A 78 3.32 -6.05 -5.93
CA ASN A 78 4.03 -7.24 -6.39
C ASN A 78 3.07 -8.39 -6.66
N ARG A 79 2.10 -8.64 -5.77
CA ARG A 79 1.09 -9.67 -5.98
C ARG A 79 0.30 -9.43 -7.27
N PHE A 80 -0.14 -8.20 -7.50
CA PHE A 80 -0.86 -7.85 -8.72
C PHE A 80 -0.03 -8.11 -9.97
N LEU A 81 1.20 -7.57 -10.04
CA LEU A 81 2.07 -7.68 -11.21
C LEU A 81 2.60 -9.10 -11.47
N SER A 82 2.72 -9.92 -10.42
CA SER A 82 3.16 -11.33 -10.53
C SER A 82 2.00 -12.31 -10.79
N THR A 83 0.75 -11.87 -10.66
CA THR A 83 -0.42 -12.73 -10.91
C THR A 83 -0.57 -12.95 -12.42
N PRO A 84 -0.60 -14.22 -12.89
CA PRO A 84 -0.87 -14.49 -14.30
C PRO A 84 -2.22 -13.90 -14.73
N ILE A 85 -2.31 -13.39 -15.96
CA ILE A 85 -3.54 -12.76 -16.48
C ILE A 85 -4.77 -13.68 -16.37
N SER A 86 -4.59 -15.00 -16.54
CA SER A 86 -5.66 -15.99 -16.38
C SER A 86 -6.21 -16.10 -14.95
N GLN A 87 -5.49 -15.57 -13.95
CA GLN A 87 -5.85 -15.61 -12.53
C GLN A 87 -6.30 -14.25 -11.98
N THR A 88 -6.30 -13.19 -12.79
CA THR A 88 -6.69 -11.83 -12.34
C THR A 88 -8.10 -11.80 -11.74
N ALA A 89 -9.06 -12.52 -12.32
CA ALA A 89 -10.42 -12.62 -11.78
C ALA A 89 -10.47 -13.30 -10.40
N SER A 90 -9.61 -14.29 -10.17
CA SER A 90 -9.51 -14.96 -8.86
C SER A 90 -8.88 -14.04 -7.80
N LEU A 91 -7.85 -13.27 -8.18
CA LEU A 91 -7.29 -12.24 -7.31
C LEU A 91 -8.34 -11.18 -6.97
N ALA A 92 -9.10 -10.71 -7.95
CA ALA A 92 -10.18 -9.74 -7.74
C ALA A 92 -11.24 -10.25 -6.75
N ALA A 93 -11.64 -11.51 -6.86
CA ALA A 93 -12.61 -12.12 -5.96
C ALA A 93 -12.11 -12.26 -4.51
N ARG A 94 -10.79 -12.25 -4.28
CA ARG A 94 -10.15 -12.42 -2.97
C ARG A 94 -9.44 -11.16 -2.47
N LYS A 95 -9.62 -10.03 -3.16
CA LYS A 95 -8.83 -8.81 -2.94
C LYS A 95 -8.86 -8.33 -1.48
N ASP A 96 -10.03 -8.35 -0.84
CA ASP A 96 -10.21 -7.80 0.50
C ASP A 96 -9.55 -8.69 1.54
N ALA A 97 -9.77 -10.00 1.43
CA ALA A 97 -9.10 -11.00 2.27
C ALA A 97 -7.57 -10.93 2.12
N TYR A 98 -7.06 -10.81 0.90
CA TYR A 98 -5.61 -10.71 0.68
C TYR A 98 -5.02 -9.40 1.20
N ALA A 99 -5.78 -8.30 1.11
CA ALA A 99 -5.39 -7.02 1.68
C ALA A 99 -5.32 -7.07 3.21
N GLU A 100 -6.28 -7.73 3.86
CA GLU A 100 -6.30 -7.98 5.30
C GLU A 100 -5.11 -8.87 5.73
N GLU A 101 -4.91 -10.02 5.06
CA GLU A 101 -3.76 -10.91 5.28
C GLU A 101 -2.42 -10.16 5.15
N THR A 102 -2.31 -9.25 4.17
CA THR A 102 -1.11 -8.43 3.96
C THR A 102 -0.88 -7.45 5.11
N VAL A 103 -1.94 -6.78 5.58
CA VAL A 103 -1.85 -5.85 6.71
C VAL A 103 -1.44 -6.60 7.97
N ASP A 104 -2.08 -7.73 8.26
CA ASP A 104 -1.77 -8.57 9.43
C ASP A 104 -0.32 -9.06 9.40
N PHE A 105 0.16 -9.49 8.23
CA PHE A 105 1.54 -9.91 8.03
C PHE A 105 2.52 -8.77 8.35
N VAL A 106 2.30 -7.57 7.81
CA VAL A 106 3.18 -6.41 8.04
C VAL A 106 3.12 -5.95 9.49
N LEU A 107 1.93 -5.87 10.09
CA LEU A 107 1.76 -5.49 11.49
C LEU A 107 2.44 -6.48 12.44
N SER A 108 2.33 -7.78 12.17
CA SER A 108 3.03 -8.83 12.92
C SER A 108 4.54 -8.67 12.83
N ALA A 109 5.07 -8.34 11.64
CA ALA A 109 6.50 -8.13 11.42
C ALA A 109 7.07 -6.93 12.20
N VAL A 110 6.25 -5.92 12.49
CA VAL A 110 6.63 -4.76 13.32
C VAL A 110 6.20 -4.88 14.78
N HIS A 111 5.86 -6.10 15.23
CA HIS A 111 5.49 -6.41 16.61
C HIS A 111 4.27 -5.64 17.13
N TYR A 112 3.24 -5.48 16.29
CA TYR A 112 1.95 -4.96 16.73
C TYR A 112 1.38 -5.75 17.91
N ARG A 113 0.77 -5.02 18.85
CA ARG A 113 0.07 -5.57 20.02
C ARG A 113 -1.33 -5.01 20.05
N ALA A 114 -2.31 -5.92 20.04
CA ALA A 114 -3.71 -5.53 20.17
C ALA A 114 -3.95 -4.92 21.57
N PRO A 115 -4.82 -3.90 21.69
CA PRO A 115 -5.20 -3.35 22.99
C PRO A 115 -5.71 -4.46 23.93
N GLY A 116 -5.06 -4.63 25.08
CA GLY A 116 -5.43 -5.62 26.10
C GLY A 116 -4.71 -6.98 26.01
N SER A 117 -3.65 -7.09 25.21
CA SER A 117 -2.72 -8.24 25.19
C SER A 117 -1.53 -8.11 26.15
#